data_AF-A0A3M2DXA1-F1
#
_entry.id   AF-A0A3M2DXA1-F1
#
_cell.length_a   1.000
_cell.length_b   1.000
_cell.length_c   1.000
_cell.angle_alpha   90.00
_cell.angle_beta   90.00
_cell.angle_gamma   90.00
#
_symmetry.space_group_name_H-M   'P 1'
#
loop_
_entity.id
_entity.type
_entity.pdbx_description
1 polymer ?
#
loop_
_entity_poly.entity_id
_entity_poly.type
_entity_poly.pdbx_seq_one_letter_code
_entity_poly.pdbx_strand_id
1 'polypeptide(L)'
;RENGTKGTDHGTGGAMVVAGGALRGGRVHGDWPGLADNQLYEGRDLLPTADVRAYAAWTMRGLFGIDRATLEGRIFPRLDMGGDPGIVL
;
A
#
# COMPACT_ATOMS: atom_id res chain seq x y z
N ARG A 1 4.07 -12.82 -17.71
CA ARG A 1 3.23 -13.91 -18.22
C ARG A 1 1.84 -13.32 -18.50
N GLU A 2 1.10 -13.81 -19.48
CA GLU A 2 -0.24 -13.28 -19.78
C GLU A 2 -1.23 -13.57 -18.63
N ASN A 3 -2.18 -12.65 -18.41
CA ASN A 3 -3.29 -12.83 -17.48
C ASN A 3 -4.39 -13.75 -18.08
N GLY A 4 -5.45 -14.03 -17.32
CA GLY A 4 -6.54 -14.93 -17.75
C GLY A 4 -7.30 -14.51 -19.02
N THR A 5 -7.12 -13.27 -19.48
CA THR A 5 -7.69 -12.72 -20.73
C THR A 5 -6.64 -12.51 -21.82
N LYS A 6 -5.46 -13.11 -21.69
CA LYS A 6 -4.33 -13.00 -22.64
C LYS A 6 -3.73 -11.58 -22.77
N GLY A 7 -3.94 -10.74 -21.76
CA GLY A 7 -3.32 -9.41 -21.63
C GLY A 7 -2.09 -9.41 -20.74
N THR A 8 -1.35 -8.31 -20.71
CA THR A 8 -0.21 -8.08 -19.78
C THR A 8 -0.42 -6.86 -18.87
N ASP A 9 -1.60 -6.28 -18.94
CA ASP A 9 -2.00 -4.98 -18.39
C ASP A 9 -2.64 -5.08 -16.99
N HIS A 10 -3.11 -6.26 -16.59
CA HIS A 10 -3.69 -6.50 -15.27
C HIS A 10 -2.75 -7.32 -14.39
N GLY A 11 -2.57 -6.87 -13.14
CA GLY A 11 -1.86 -7.57 -12.07
C GLY A 11 -2.43 -7.20 -10.70
N THR A 12 -2.11 -7.98 -9.67
CA THR A 12 -2.68 -7.80 -8.32
C THR A 12 -1.94 -6.77 -7.48
N GLY A 13 -0.61 -6.71 -7.62
CA GLY A 13 0.26 -5.79 -6.90
C GLY A 13 0.46 -4.45 -7.61
N GLY A 14 0.97 -3.46 -6.88
CA GLY A 14 1.26 -2.13 -7.43
C GLY A 14 2.26 -1.35 -6.57
N ALA A 15 2.63 -0.16 -7.06
CA ALA A 15 3.49 0.78 -6.35
C ALA A 15 2.76 2.12 -6.19
N MET A 16 2.98 2.77 -5.05
CA MET A 16 2.49 4.12 -4.76
C MET A 16 3.67 5.07 -4.58
N VAL A 17 3.64 6.19 -5.27
CA VAL A 17 4.62 7.27 -5.08
C VAL A 17 3.96 8.38 -4.27
N VAL A 18 4.61 8.82 -3.20
CA VAL A 18 4.12 9.89 -2.32
C VAL A 18 5.17 10.99 -2.26
N ALA A 19 4.74 12.25 -2.35
CA ALA A 19 5.62 13.41 -2.33
C ALA A 19 4.98 14.56 -1.56
N GLY A 20 5.81 15.38 -0.89
CA GLY A 20 5.38 16.53 -0.11
C GLY A 20 6.37 16.88 1.00
N GLY A 21 6.35 18.15 1.45
CA GLY A 21 7.30 18.65 2.44
C GLY A 21 7.10 18.09 3.86
N ALA A 22 5.93 17.54 4.16
CA ALA A 22 5.60 16.96 5.46
C ALA A 22 5.95 15.46 5.57
N LEU A 23 6.56 14.87 4.54
CA LEU A 23 6.84 13.44 4.48
C LEU A 23 8.29 13.12 4.86
N ARG A 24 8.49 11.98 5.51
CA ARG A 24 9.82 11.36 5.70
C ARG A 24 10.27 10.70 4.40
N GLY A 25 10.66 11.53 3.42
CA GLY A 25 11.10 11.11 2.09
C GLY A 25 12.39 10.27 2.10
N GLY A 26 12.75 9.74 0.91
CA GLY A 26 13.94 8.90 0.73
C GLY A 26 13.83 7.49 1.33
N ARG A 27 12.59 7.05 1.62
CA ARG A 27 12.30 5.75 2.20
C ARG A 27 11.41 4.93 1.28
N VAL A 28 11.66 3.63 1.24
CA VAL A 28 10.74 2.63 0.69
C VAL A 28 10.00 2.03 1.88
N HIS A 29 8.67 2.08 1.82
CA HIS A 29 7.81 1.46 2.83
C HIS A 29 7.14 0.21 2.26
N GLY A 30 6.80 -0.72 3.15
CA GLY A 30 6.18 -2.00 2.81
C GLY A 30 7.21 -3.09 2.48
N ASP A 31 6.69 -4.29 2.28
CA ASP A 31 7.52 -5.46 1.95
C ASP A 31 7.70 -5.56 0.44
N TRP A 32 8.93 -5.85 0.02
CA TRP A 32 9.25 -6.20 -1.37
C TRP A 32 9.45 -7.71 -1.48
N PRO A 33 8.48 -8.43 -2.06
CA PRO A 33 8.56 -9.89 -2.19
C PRO A 33 9.61 -10.32 -3.21
N GLY A 34 9.93 -9.46 -4.19
CA GLY A 34 10.81 -9.78 -5.32
C GLY A 34 10.06 -10.18 -6.58
N LEU A 35 10.83 -10.49 -7.64
CA LEU A 35 10.32 -10.85 -8.97
C LEU A 35 10.72 -12.27 -9.41
N ALA A 36 11.33 -13.07 -8.53
CA ALA A 36 11.62 -14.46 -8.84
C ALA A 36 10.32 -15.28 -8.91
N ASP A 37 10.29 -16.35 -9.72
CA ASP A 37 9.09 -17.15 -9.97
C ASP A 37 8.42 -17.69 -8.68
N ASN A 38 9.21 -18.01 -7.66
CA ASN A 38 8.73 -18.47 -6.36
C ASN A 38 8.28 -17.35 -5.40
N GLN A 39 8.43 -16.09 -5.79
CA GLN A 39 8.02 -14.90 -5.03
C GLN A 39 6.76 -14.25 -5.61
N LEU A 40 6.36 -14.63 -6.82
CA LEU A 40 5.16 -14.12 -7.49
C LEU A 40 3.89 -14.79 -6.93
N TYR A 41 2.84 -14.00 -6.78
CA TYR A 41 1.50 -14.49 -6.47
C TYR A 41 0.99 -15.36 -7.63
N GLU A 42 0.59 -16.59 -7.30
CA GLU A 42 0.19 -17.63 -8.26
C GLU A 42 1.23 -17.86 -9.38
N GLY A 43 2.51 -17.56 -9.10
CA GLY A 43 3.60 -17.67 -10.08
C GLY A 43 3.46 -16.71 -11.26
N ARG A 44 2.69 -15.62 -11.13
CA ARG A 44 2.42 -14.69 -12.24
C ARG A 44 2.53 -13.23 -11.83
N ASP A 45 1.81 -12.84 -10.79
CA ASP A 45 1.60 -11.44 -10.44
C ASP A 45 2.54 -11.01 -9.31
N LEU A 46 2.88 -9.72 -9.22
CA LEU A 46 3.56 -9.22 -8.03
C LEU A 46 2.66 -9.45 -6.81
N LEU A 47 3.20 -10.06 -5.75
CA LEU A 47 2.46 -10.34 -4.53
C LEU A 47 2.04 -9.02 -3.86
N PRO A 48 0.73 -8.76 -3.65
CA PRO A 48 0.28 -7.63 -2.84
C PRO A 48 0.67 -7.86 -1.38
N THR A 49 1.41 -6.92 -0.80
CA THR A 49 1.90 -7.03 0.58
C THR A 49 1.14 -6.12 1.56
N ALA A 50 0.40 -5.14 1.06
CA ALA A 50 -0.33 -4.19 1.90
C ALA A 50 -1.55 -3.60 1.19
N ASP A 51 -2.51 -3.12 1.99
CA ASP A 51 -3.59 -2.28 1.52
C ASP A 51 -3.10 -0.84 1.36
N VAL A 52 -3.17 -0.29 0.13
CA VAL A 52 -2.74 1.08 -0.17
C VAL A 52 -3.48 2.14 0.68
N ARG A 53 -4.72 1.83 1.11
CA ARG A 53 -5.53 2.73 1.94
C ARG A 53 -4.90 2.93 3.32
N ALA A 54 -4.12 1.99 3.84
CA ALA A 54 -3.43 2.14 5.12
C ALA A 54 -2.44 3.32 5.07
N TYR A 55 -1.68 3.46 3.98
CA TYR A 55 -0.74 4.57 3.80
C TYR A 55 -1.45 5.93 3.69
N ALA A 56 -2.57 5.97 2.96
CA ALA A 56 -3.41 7.16 2.90
C ALA A 56 -3.98 7.53 4.28
N ALA A 57 -4.49 6.54 5.03
CA ALA A 57 -5.04 6.75 6.36
C ALA A 57 -4.00 7.25 7.36
N TRP A 58 -2.79 6.67 7.38
CA TRP A 58 -1.69 7.16 8.22
C TRP A 58 -1.26 8.57 7.85
N THR A 59 -1.27 8.90 6.56
CA THR A 59 -0.98 10.27 6.09
C THR A 59 -2.05 11.26 6.57
N MET A 60 -3.34 10.91 6.42
CA MET A 60 -4.46 11.73 6.92
C MET A 60 -4.39 11.93 8.43
N ARG A 61 -4.07 10.88 9.17
CA ARG A 61 -3.87 10.94 10.62
C ARG A 61 -2.71 11.86 10.99
N GLY A 62 -1.56 11.71 10.33
CA GLY A 62 -0.36 12.50 10.63
C GLY A 62 -0.53 13.99 10.31
N LEU A 63 -1.20 14.32 9.21
CA LEU A 63 -1.37 15.71 8.78
C LEU A 63 -2.52 16.44 9.47
N PHE A 64 -3.62 15.74 9.78
CA PHE A 64 -4.86 16.36 10.24
C PHE A 64 -5.33 15.89 11.62
N GLY A 65 -4.63 14.94 12.24
CA GLY A 65 -5.00 14.43 13.56
C GLY A 65 -6.30 13.62 13.58
N ILE A 66 -6.77 13.11 12.43
CA ILE A 66 -7.99 12.30 12.36
C ILE A 66 -7.79 11.00 13.14
N ASP A 67 -8.74 10.70 14.02
CA ASP A 67 -8.70 9.51 14.86
C ASP A 67 -8.76 8.20 14.05
N ARG A 68 -8.04 7.17 14.54
CA ARG A 68 -7.93 5.85 13.88
C ARG A 68 -9.29 5.17 13.73
N ALA A 69 -10.15 5.22 14.75
CA ALA A 69 -11.47 4.58 14.67
C ALA A 69 -12.36 5.26 13.63
N THR A 70 -12.22 6.57 13.43
CA THR A 70 -12.91 7.27 12.33
C THR A 70 -12.37 6.84 10.97
N LEU A 71 -11.05 6.70 10.83
CA LEU A 71 -10.42 6.25 9.59
C LEU A 71 -10.86 4.82 9.22
N GLU A 72 -10.80 3.87 10.16
CA GLU A 72 -11.15 2.46 9.90
C GLU A 72 -12.66 2.21 9.80
N GLY A 73 -13.46 2.99 10.54
CA GLY A 73 -14.91 2.76 10.64
C GLY A 73 -15.74 3.55 9.62
N ARG A 74 -15.29 4.74 9.21
CA ARG A 74 -16.10 5.65 8.38
C ARG A 74 -15.45 6.02 7.05
N ILE A 75 -14.16 6.36 7.06
CA ILE A 75 -13.48 6.85 5.84
C ILE A 75 -13.03 5.68 4.97
N PHE A 76 -12.43 4.66 5.57
CA PHE A 76 -12.02 3.43 4.91
C PHE A 76 -12.63 2.21 5.62
N PRO A 77 -13.94 1.97 5.47
CA PRO A 77 -14.59 0.83 6.11
C PRO A 77 -13.85 -0.49 5.81
N ARG A 78 -13.65 -1.29 6.87
CA ARG A 78 -12.94 -2.58 6.86
C ARG A 78 -11.44 -2.48 6.56
N LEU A 79 -10.85 -1.29 6.69
CA LEU A 79 -9.40 -1.16 6.73
C LEU A 79 -8.89 -1.57 8.12
N ASP A 80 -7.84 -2.39 8.15
CA ASP A 80 -6.92 -2.44 9.28
C ASP A 80 -5.73 -1.58 8.94
N MET A 81 -5.51 -0.49 9.69
CA MET A 81 -4.37 0.40 9.46
C MET A 81 -3.03 -0.24 9.86
N GLY A 82 -3.03 -1.32 10.64
CA GLY A 82 -1.81 -1.96 11.13
C GLY A 82 -1.00 -1.04 12.06
N GLY A 83 0.32 -1.19 12.02
CA GLY A 83 1.26 -0.30 12.71
C GLY A 83 1.56 0.96 11.91
N ASP A 84 1.94 2.05 12.60
CA ASP A 84 2.32 3.31 11.94
C ASP A 84 3.62 3.13 11.13
N PRO A 85 3.58 3.27 9.79
CA PRO A 85 4.77 3.16 8.94
C PRO A 85 5.70 4.37 9.05
N GLY A 86 5.31 5.42 9.78
CA GLY A 86 6.13 6.61 10.00
C GLY A 86 6.31 7.47 8.76
N ILE A 87 5.28 7.61 7.92
CA ILE A 87 5.34 8.37 6.66
C ILE A 87 5.44 9.89 6.87
N VAL A 88 4.73 10.43 7.87
CA VAL A 88 4.64 11.88 8.13
C VAL A 88 5.60 12.28 9.24
N LEU A 89 6.27 13.44 9.12
CA LEU A 89 7.27 13.98 10.05
C LEU A 89 6.84 14.03 11.52
#